data_AF-A0A7R9ULW4-F1
#
_entry.id   AF-A0A7R9ULW4-F1
#
_cell.length_a   1.000
_cell.length_b   1.000
_cell.length_c   1.000
_cell.angle_alpha   90.00
_cell.angle_beta   90.00
_cell.angle_gamma   90.00
#
_symmetry.space_group_name_H-M   'P 1'
#
loop_
_entity.id
_entity.type
_entity.pdbx_description
1 polymer ?
#
loop_
_entity_poly.entity_id
_entity_poly.type
_entity_poly.pdbx_seq_one_letter_code
_entity_poly.pdbx_strand_id
1 'polypeptide(L)'
;REPLCWYDRCCIDQTDIAQELTSLPIYLGGCNTLVALAGPTFLQRLWCVIELHIFFQMHGSPHAANSIHIQPVGDVTAAFAANDSFDVRTAHASDPRDAVRLLSVIEGHPGGAEPFNEWVRSVMRQP
;
A
#
# COMPACT_ATOMS: atom_id res chain seq x y z
N ARG A 1 21.07 -0.22 19.31
CA ARG A 1 20.47 0.99 18.68
C ARG A 1 19.08 0.56 18.23
N GLU A 2 18.04 1.31 18.57
CA GLU A 2 16.69 0.99 18.08
C GLU A 2 16.61 1.26 16.56
N PRO A 3 15.87 0.43 15.80
CA PRO A 3 15.72 0.63 14.36
C PRO A 3 14.98 1.94 14.10
N LEU A 4 15.57 2.81 13.26
CA LEU A 4 15.01 4.12 12.93
C LEU A 4 14.15 4.10 11.67
N CYS A 5 14.35 3.11 10.80
CA CYS A 5 13.56 2.90 9.60
C CYS A 5 13.38 1.40 9.35
N TRP A 6 12.21 1.06 8.82
CA TRP A 6 11.89 -0.25 8.30
C TRP A 6 11.75 -0.13 6.79
N TYR A 7 12.35 -1.07 6.07
CA TYR A 7 12.31 -1.10 4.61
C TYR A 7 11.81 -2.47 4.17
N ASP A 8 10.64 -2.51 3.52
CA ASP A 8 9.90 -3.74 3.24
C ASP A 8 10.82 -4.84 2.70
N ARG A 9 11.61 -4.50 1.68
CA ARG A 9 12.33 -5.50 0.90
C ARG A 9 13.50 -6.11 1.67
N CYS A 10 13.96 -5.46 2.73
CA CYS A 10 14.99 -5.99 3.62
C CYS A 10 14.41 -6.71 4.84
N CYS A 11 13.13 -6.51 5.13
CA CYS A 11 12.51 -6.96 6.38
C CYS A 11 11.39 -7.99 6.17
N ILE A 12 11.01 -8.25 4.93
CA ILE A 12 9.96 -9.16 4.52
C ILE A 12 10.55 -10.23 3.62
N ASP A 13 10.30 -11.49 3.96
CA ASP A 13 10.59 -12.59 3.05
C ASP A 13 9.57 -12.61 1.90
N GLN A 14 9.95 -12.02 0.76
CA GLN A 14 9.11 -12.01 -0.44
C GLN A 14 8.89 -13.40 -1.05
N THR A 15 9.45 -14.47 -0.47
CA THR A 15 9.19 -15.87 -0.86
C THR A 15 8.06 -16.53 -0.07
N ASP A 16 7.66 -15.96 1.08
CA ASP A 16 6.49 -16.40 1.88
C ASP A 16 5.58 -15.22 2.24
N ILE A 17 4.97 -14.65 1.19
CA ILE A 17 4.04 -13.52 1.29
C ILE A 17 2.85 -13.80 2.23
N ALA A 18 2.43 -15.06 2.35
CA ALA A 18 1.33 -15.44 3.22
C ALA A 18 1.63 -15.21 4.70
N GLN A 19 2.80 -15.65 5.15
CA GLN A 19 3.27 -15.41 6.51
C GLN A 19 3.47 -13.91 6.75
N GLU A 20 4.08 -13.24 5.79
CA GLU A 20 4.43 -11.82 5.91
C GLU A 20 3.20 -10.91 5.95
N LEU A 21 2.14 -11.23 5.19
CA LEU A 21 0.86 -10.52 5.29
C LEU A 21 0.25 -10.55 6.69
N THR A 22 0.50 -11.61 7.46
CA THR A 22 0.02 -11.73 8.84
C THR A 22 0.82 -10.82 9.78
N SER A 23 2.10 -10.61 9.48
CA SER A 23 3.03 -9.81 10.29
C SER A 23 3.03 -8.32 9.91
N LEU A 24 2.64 -7.99 8.67
CA LEU A 24 2.64 -6.64 8.13
C LEU A 24 1.92 -5.59 9.01
N PRO A 25 0.75 -5.88 9.62
CA PRO A 25 0.12 -4.95 10.55
C PRO A 25 0.96 -4.65 11.79
N ILE A 26 1.78 -5.59 12.26
CA ILE A 26 2.66 -5.40 13.42
C ILE A 26 3.78 -4.42 13.05
N TYR A 27 4.40 -4.59 11.88
CA TYR A 27 5.44 -3.68 11.40
C TYR A 27 4.90 -2.27 11.19
N LEU A 28 3.77 -2.14 10.48
CA LEU A 28 3.19 -0.85 10.14
C LEU A 28 2.58 -0.14 11.37
N GLY A 29 1.99 -0.89 12.31
CA GLY A 29 1.49 -0.34 13.57
C GLY A 29 2.60 0.16 14.50
N GLY A 30 3.82 -0.39 14.38
CA GLY A 30 5.00 0.11 15.09
C GLY A 30 5.65 1.35 14.47
N CYS A 31 5.22 1.77 13.28
CA CYS A 31 5.77 2.92 12.57
C CYS A 31 4.93 4.17 12.82
N ASN A 32 5.57 5.31 13.08
CA ASN A 32 4.87 6.61 13.19
C ASN A 32 4.65 7.29 11.82
N THR A 33 5.33 6.82 10.79
CA THR A 33 5.35 7.45 9.47
C THR A 33 5.61 6.39 8.42
N LEU A 34 4.89 6.46 7.30
CA LEU A 34 5.08 5.61 6.13
C LEU A 34 5.55 6.47 4.96
N VAL A 35 6.73 6.18 4.42
CA VAL A 35 7.26 6.86 3.23
C VAL A 35 7.16 5.90 2.04
N ALA A 36 6.31 6.24 1.07
CA ALA A 36 6.12 5.46 -0.13
C ALA A 36 6.85 6.10 -1.31
N LEU A 37 7.89 5.43 -1.81
CA LEU A 37 8.58 5.84 -3.03
C LEU A 37 7.77 5.43 -4.26
N ALA A 38 6.95 6.35 -4.76
CA ALA A 38 5.99 6.09 -5.81
C ALA A 38 6.59 6.32 -7.19
N GLY A 39 6.96 5.23 -7.87
CA GLY A 39 7.36 5.24 -9.28
C GLY A 39 6.21 4.99 -10.26
N PRO A 40 6.50 4.89 -11.56
CA PRO A 40 5.48 4.78 -12.62
C PRO A 40 4.55 3.56 -12.48
N THR A 41 5.03 2.50 -11.85
CA THR A 41 4.29 1.25 -11.65
C THR A 41 3.73 1.10 -10.24
N PHE A 42 3.81 2.13 -9.39
CA PHE A 42 3.43 2.03 -7.97
C PHE A 42 1.98 1.56 -7.80
N LEU A 43 1.03 2.22 -8.46
CA LEU A 43 -0.40 1.88 -8.42
C LEU A 43 -0.73 0.55 -9.10
N GLN A 44 0.20 -0.03 -9.88
CA GLN A 44 -0.01 -1.32 -10.53
C GLN A 44 0.40 -2.49 -9.64
N ARG A 45 0.98 -2.23 -8.46
CA ARG A 45 1.48 -3.28 -7.55
C ARG A 45 0.57 -3.41 -6.34
N LEU A 46 -0.07 -4.57 -6.19
CA LEU A 46 -0.99 -4.88 -5.09
C LEU A 46 -0.33 -4.69 -3.72
N TRP A 47 0.92 -5.12 -3.58
CA TRP A 47 1.68 -4.98 -2.34
C TRP A 47 1.73 -3.54 -1.85
N CYS A 48 2.11 -2.61 -2.74
CA CYS A 48 2.27 -1.20 -2.41
C CYS A 48 0.98 -0.56 -1.90
N VAL A 49 -0.14 -0.81 -2.58
CA VAL A 49 -1.44 -0.23 -2.18
C VAL A 49 -2.00 -0.87 -0.90
N ILE A 50 -1.66 -2.13 -0.65
CA ILE A 50 -2.03 -2.83 0.60
C ILE A 50 -1.25 -2.30 1.80
N GLU A 51 0.03 -2.00 1.66
CA GLU A 51 0.83 -1.38 2.73
C GLU A 51 0.23 -0.03 3.16
N LEU A 52 -0.14 0.80 2.18
CA LEU A 52 -0.83 2.06 2.46
C LEU A 52 -2.10 1.81 3.26
N HIS A 53 -2.93 0.86 2.82
CA HIS A 53 -4.21 0.58 3.46
C HIS A 53 -4.05 0.00 4.87
N ILE A 54 -3.15 -0.96 5.08
CA ILE A 54 -2.91 -1.55 6.40
C ILE A 54 -2.38 -0.48 7.35
N PHE A 55 -1.46 0.38 6.92
CA PHE A 55 -0.99 1.50 7.74
C PHE A 55 -2.17 2.41 8.14
N PHE A 56 -3.05 2.72 7.19
CA PHE A 56 -4.26 3.49 7.48
C PHE A 56 -5.17 2.79 8.50
N GLN A 57 -5.39 1.48 8.39
CA GLN A 57 -6.20 0.75 9.36
C GLN A 57 -5.57 0.71 10.75
N MET A 58 -4.24 0.63 10.83
CA MET A 58 -3.53 0.56 12.11
C MET A 58 -3.56 1.87 12.89
N HIS A 59 -3.57 3.00 12.18
CA HIS A 59 -3.44 4.33 12.78
C HIS A 59 -4.73 5.17 12.73
N GLY A 60 -5.66 4.81 11.85
CA GLY A 60 -6.90 5.53 11.60
C GLY A 60 -6.70 6.92 10.99
N SER A 61 -7.82 7.54 10.62
CA SER A 61 -7.88 8.98 10.32
C SER A 61 -7.98 9.78 11.64
N PRO A 62 -7.27 10.92 11.81
CA PRO A 62 -6.46 11.64 10.81
C PRO A 62 -4.97 11.30 10.83
N HIS A 63 -4.49 10.47 11.76
CA HIS A 63 -3.07 10.21 11.94
C HIS A 63 -2.41 9.67 10.67
N ALA A 64 -3.03 8.68 10.03
CA ALA A 64 -2.54 8.11 8.78
C ALA A 64 -2.44 9.15 7.65
N ALA A 65 -3.43 10.04 7.54
CA ALA A 65 -3.46 11.06 6.48
C ALA A 65 -2.31 12.08 6.59
N ASN A 66 -1.80 12.32 7.80
CA ASN A 66 -0.68 13.23 8.05
C ASN A 66 0.68 12.54 8.06
N SER A 67 0.70 11.20 8.07
CA SER A 67 1.91 10.41 8.30
C SER A 67 2.26 9.48 7.14
N ILE A 68 1.42 9.41 6.11
CA ILE A 68 1.75 8.81 4.83
C ILE A 68 2.36 9.91 3.95
N HIS A 69 3.59 9.70 3.48
CA HIS A 69 4.27 10.59 2.54
C HIS A 69 4.52 9.86 1.23
N ILE A 70 3.87 10.32 0.17
CA ILE A 70 4.10 9.82 -1.18
C ILE A 70 5.23 10.66 -1.79
N GLN A 71 6.37 10.02 -2.08
CA GLN A 71 7.50 10.67 -2.73
C GLN A 71 7.59 10.15 -4.18
N PRO A 72 7.26 10.98 -5.19
CA PRO A 72 7.45 10.64 -6.59
C PRO A 72 8.90 10.29 -6.92
N VAL A 73 9.12 9.22 -7.68
CA VAL A 73 10.45 8.82 -8.18
C VAL A 73 10.38 8.46 -9.66
N GLY A 74 11.12 9.21 -10.49
CA GLY A 74 11.12 9.06 -11.94
C GLY A 74 9.99 9.85 -12.64
N ASP A 75 9.69 9.50 -13.88
CA ASP A 75 8.57 10.12 -14.63
C ASP A 75 7.24 9.46 -14.24
N VAL A 76 6.54 10.10 -13.31
CA VAL A 76 5.29 9.59 -12.77
C VAL A 76 4.06 10.30 -13.32
N THR A 77 4.23 11.26 -14.24
CA THR A 77 3.14 12.15 -14.67
C THR A 77 1.96 11.37 -15.23
N ALA A 78 2.21 10.41 -16.12
CA ALA A 78 1.16 9.58 -16.70
C ALA A 78 0.52 8.64 -15.66
N ALA A 79 1.33 8.06 -14.78
CA ALA A 79 0.87 7.12 -13.75
C ALA A 79 -0.05 7.79 -12.72
N PHE A 80 0.31 9.00 -12.29
CA PHE A 80 -0.49 9.78 -11.34
C PHE A 80 -1.68 10.45 -12.03
N ALA A 81 -1.59 10.82 -13.31
CA ALA A 81 -2.75 11.28 -14.08
C ALA A 81 -3.83 10.18 -14.21
N ALA A 82 -3.40 8.92 -14.33
CA ALA A 82 -4.29 7.76 -14.36
C ALA A 82 -4.84 7.36 -12.98
N ASN A 83 -4.47 8.06 -11.90
CA ASN A 83 -4.94 7.77 -10.55
C ASN A 83 -6.47 7.79 -10.46
N ASP A 84 -7.13 8.72 -11.14
CA ASP A 84 -8.59 8.83 -11.10
C ASP A 84 -9.33 7.60 -11.62
N SER A 85 -8.68 6.81 -12.49
CA SER A 85 -9.19 5.53 -12.99
C SER A 85 -8.54 4.32 -12.31
N PHE A 86 -7.82 4.50 -11.20
CA PHE A 86 -7.24 3.39 -10.44
C PHE A 86 -8.32 2.42 -9.99
N ASP A 87 -8.13 1.13 -10.27
CA ASP A 87 -8.92 0.04 -9.71
C ASP A 87 -7.96 -1.07 -9.25
N VAL A 88 -8.00 -1.39 -7.98
CA VAL A 88 -7.12 -2.39 -7.38
C VAL A 88 -7.28 -3.78 -7.99
N ARG A 89 -8.42 -4.09 -8.61
CA ARG A 89 -8.63 -5.36 -9.34
C ARG A 89 -7.76 -5.49 -10.58
N THR A 90 -7.25 -4.37 -11.09
CA THR A 90 -6.32 -4.32 -12.23
C THR A 90 -4.85 -4.37 -11.80
N ALA A 91 -4.57 -4.22 -10.50
CA ALA A 91 -3.22 -4.30 -9.98
C ALA A 91 -2.72 -5.76 -9.93
N HIS A 92 -1.40 -5.91 -9.95
CA HIS A 92 -0.73 -7.20 -10.03
C HIS A 92 0.15 -7.45 -8.80
N ALA A 93 0.34 -8.71 -8.47
CA ALA A 93 1.34 -9.16 -7.52
C ALA A 93 2.55 -9.72 -8.27
N SER A 94 3.71 -9.74 -7.61
CA SER A 94 4.93 -10.37 -8.17
C SER A 94 4.72 -11.87 -8.44
N ASP A 95 3.94 -12.54 -7.60
CA ASP A 95 3.47 -13.91 -7.79
C ASP A 95 1.95 -13.92 -8.01
N PRO A 96 1.43 -14.51 -9.11
CA PRO A 96 -0.01 -14.63 -9.34
C PRO A 96 -0.78 -15.34 -8.21
N ARG A 97 -0.13 -16.24 -7.46
CA ARG A 97 -0.73 -16.95 -6.32
C ARG A 97 -1.01 -16.01 -5.15
N ASP A 98 -0.22 -14.95 -5.02
CA ASP A 98 -0.38 -13.95 -3.97
C ASP A 98 -1.42 -12.90 -4.33
N ALA A 99 -1.65 -12.65 -5.62
CA ALA A 99 -2.67 -11.70 -6.08
C ALA A 99 -4.05 -12.04 -5.51
N VAL A 100 -4.44 -13.32 -5.50
CA VAL A 100 -5.72 -13.78 -4.94
C VAL A 100 -5.81 -13.47 -3.45
N ARG A 101 -4.74 -13.72 -2.69
CA ARG A 101 -4.71 -13.48 -1.23
C ARG A 101 -4.78 -11.99 -0.92
N LEU A 102 -3.97 -11.19 -1.61
CA LEU A 102 -3.91 -9.75 -1.47
C LEU A 102 -5.26 -9.10 -1.80
N LEU A 103 -5.89 -9.50 -2.91
CA LEU A 103 -7.23 -9.03 -3.26
C LEU A 103 -8.28 -9.47 -2.23
N SER A 104 -8.20 -10.70 -1.69
CA SER A 104 -9.14 -11.18 -0.67
C SER A 104 -9.09 -10.33 0.60
N VAL A 105 -7.92 -9.82 0.99
CA VAL A 105 -7.79 -8.89 2.14
C VAL A 105 -8.57 -7.60 1.87
N ILE A 106 -8.48 -7.08 0.65
CA ILE A 106 -9.18 -5.85 0.25
C ILE A 106 -10.68 -6.08 0.13
N GLU A 107 -11.10 -7.18 -0.49
CA GLU A 107 -12.51 -7.52 -0.64
C GLU A 107 -13.20 -7.86 0.69
N GLY A 108 -12.42 -8.30 1.69
CA GLY A 108 -12.90 -8.49 3.06
C GLY A 108 -13.22 -7.18 3.80
N HIS A 109 -12.84 -6.03 3.26
CA HIS A 109 -13.18 -4.72 3.83
C HIS A 109 -14.69 -4.43 3.70
N PRO A 110 -15.36 -3.81 4.69
CA PRO A 110 -16.75 -3.39 4.55
C PRO A 110 -16.96 -2.50 3.32
N GLY A 111 -17.84 -2.92 2.41
CA GLY A 111 -18.08 -2.24 1.12
C GLY A 111 -17.16 -2.71 -0.02
N GLY A 112 -16.28 -3.68 0.22
CA GLY A 112 -15.44 -4.33 -0.79
C GLY A 112 -14.34 -3.42 -1.34
N ALA A 113 -13.99 -3.62 -2.60
CA ALA A 113 -12.85 -2.92 -3.20
C ALA A 113 -13.14 -1.46 -3.63
N GLU A 114 -14.40 -1.03 -3.73
CA GLU A 114 -14.68 0.35 -4.19
C GLU A 114 -14.31 1.42 -3.16
N PRO A 115 -14.67 1.29 -1.86
CA PRO A 115 -14.18 2.20 -0.83
C PRO A 115 -12.66 2.23 -0.75
N PHE A 116 -12.00 1.08 -0.98
CA PHE A 116 -10.55 1.01 -1.07
C PHE A 116 -10.01 1.83 -2.25
N ASN A 117 -10.60 1.68 -3.44
CA ASN A 117 -10.22 2.44 -4.63
C ASN A 117 -10.37 3.95 -4.42
N GLU A 118 -11.53 4.40 -3.91
CA GLU A 118 -11.77 5.81 -3.58
C GLU A 118 -10.75 6.35 -2.59
N TRP A 119 -10.42 5.56 -1.58
CA TRP A 119 -9.43 5.92 -0.59
C TRP A 119 -8.02 6.06 -1.20
N VAL A 120 -7.55 5.08 -1.98
CA VAL A 120 -6.24 5.18 -2.66
C VAL A 120 -6.19 6.41 -3.57
N ARG A 121 -7.26 6.64 -4.36
CA ARG A 121 -7.37 7.82 -5.23
C ARG A 121 -7.21 9.11 -4.42
N SER A 122 -7.76 9.19 -3.22
CA SER A 122 -7.66 10.35 -2.34
C SER A 122 -6.25 10.56 -1.78
N VAL A 123 -5.56 9.49 -1.35
CA VAL A 123 -4.20 9.55 -0.80
C VAL A 123 -3.20 9.98 -1.86
N MET A 124 -3.32 9.44 -3.07
CA MET A 124 -2.41 9.74 -4.18
C MET A 124 -2.57 11.14 -4.78
N ARG A 125 -3.62 11.88 -4.40
CA ARG A 125 -3.82 13.29 -4.78
C ARG A 125 -3.14 14.27 -3.82
N GLN A 126 -2.55 13.80 -2.73
CA GLN A 126 -1.81 14.67 -1.82
C GLN A 126 -0.57 15.25 -2.53
N PRO A 127 -0.28 16.55 -2.34
CA PRO A 127 0.77 17.28 -3.05
C PRO A 127 2.19 16.81 -2.72
#